data_AF-A0A957Z9Q6-F1
#
_entry.id   AF-A0A957Z9Q6-F1
#
_cell.length_a   1.000
_cell.length_b   1.000
_cell.length_c   1.000
_cell.angle_alpha   90.00
_cell.angle_beta   90.00
_cell.angle_gamma   90.00
#
_symmetry.space_group_name_H-M   'P 1'
#
loop_
_entity.id
_entity.type
_entity.pdbx_description
1 polymer ?
#
loop_
_entity_poly.entity_id
_entity_poly.type
_entity_poly.pdbx_seq_one_letter_code
_entity_poly.pdbx_strand_id
1 'polypeptide(L)'
;MAISPSSSSQAPSPGSPLSRLTTARPALSPRMERLLALSRKEITQLLRDRRGLIFIFGLPLLQLFLYAYAVHTTVYHTPLAVVDQSRDRKSRELVQALVVSQYFDYRLQAENEEELIDAIDRGQVRAGLLIPPNFATDTDRGAASVLLLLDGSDSASVTSSFSAASLIAQNYGIQLASEQLQHKGGAAARGALGATTLPITPS
;
A
#
# COMPACT_ATOMS: atom_id res chain seq x y z
N MET A 1 -67.12 88.77 -26.53
CA MET A 1 -66.82 89.44 -25.25
C MET A 1 -65.95 88.45 -24.46
N ALA A 2 -64.63 88.45 -24.68
CA ALA A 2 -63.62 89.20 -23.91
C ALA A 2 -63.53 88.61 -22.48
N ILE A 3 -62.39 88.25 -21.86
CA ILE A 3 -60.99 88.73 -21.87
C ILE A 3 -60.11 87.60 -21.23
N SER A 4 -58.84 87.47 -21.63
CA SER A 4 -57.73 86.81 -20.88
C SER A 4 -57.33 87.62 -19.61
N PRO A 5 -56.18 87.48 -18.89
CA PRO A 5 -55.08 86.49 -18.86
C PRO A 5 -54.50 86.14 -17.43
N SER A 6 -53.43 85.32 -17.43
CA SER A 6 -52.16 85.38 -16.64
C SER A 6 -52.01 84.92 -15.16
N SER A 7 -51.14 83.89 -15.03
CA SER A 7 -49.92 83.75 -14.19
C SER A 7 -49.96 83.53 -12.66
N SER A 8 -49.32 82.43 -12.22
CA SER A 8 -48.35 82.33 -11.11
C SER A 8 -47.83 80.88 -11.06
N SER A 9 -46.57 80.60 -11.40
CA SER A 9 -45.40 80.57 -10.51
C SER A 9 -45.55 79.62 -9.31
N GLN A 10 -44.94 78.43 -9.36
CA GLN A 10 -44.52 77.72 -8.16
C GLN A 10 -43.32 76.80 -8.41
N ALA A 11 -42.27 77.03 -7.63
CA ALA A 11 -41.01 76.30 -7.55
C ALA A 11 -41.15 74.99 -6.74
N PRO A 12 -40.14 74.08 -6.75
CA PRO A 12 -40.27 72.71 -6.25
C PRO A 12 -39.92 72.57 -4.77
N SER A 13 -40.46 71.55 -4.11
CA SER A 13 -40.09 71.12 -2.74
C SER A 13 -40.29 69.62 -2.52
N PRO A 14 -39.62 69.03 -1.52
CA PRO A 14 -38.86 67.79 -1.67
C PRO A 14 -39.59 66.54 -1.18
N GLY A 15 -39.28 65.40 -1.77
CA GLY A 15 -39.68 64.08 -1.27
C GLY A 15 -38.61 63.07 -1.59
N SER A 16 -37.88 62.63 -0.56
CA SER A 16 -36.95 61.50 -0.62
C SER A 16 -37.71 60.20 -0.83
N PRO A 17 -37.31 59.32 -1.76
CA PRO A 17 -37.61 57.90 -1.67
C PRO A 17 -36.33 57.12 -1.43
N LEU A 18 -36.05 56.83 -0.15
CA LEU A 18 -35.16 55.73 0.25
C LEU A 18 -35.98 54.43 0.22
N SER A 19 -36.07 53.76 -0.93
CA SER A 19 -36.49 52.35 -0.96
C SER A 19 -36.39 51.79 -2.38
N ARG A 20 -35.33 51.01 -2.63
CA ARG A 20 -35.30 49.78 -3.47
C ARG A 20 -33.84 49.38 -3.68
N LEU A 21 -33.21 48.85 -2.62
CA LEU A 21 -32.09 47.93 -2.82
C LEU A 21 -32.69 46.64 -3.38
N THR A 22 -32.93 46.62 -4.69
CA THR A 22 -33.24 45.39 -5.41
C THR A 22 -31.97 44.53 -5.32
N THR A 23 -32.09 43.36 -4.70
CA THR A 23 -30.99 42.40 -4.60
C THR A 23 -30.63 41.94 -6.01
N ALA A 24 -29.58 42.54 -6.58
CA ALA A 24 -29.04 42.10 -7.85
C ALA A 24 -28.51 40.67 -7.68
N ARG A 25 -29.22 39.70 -8.27
CA ARG A 25 -28.65 38.38 -8.53
C ARG A 25 -27.39 38.59 -9.38
N PRO A 26 -26.24 37.98 -9.06
CA PRO A 26 -25.06 38.09 -9.91
C PRO A 26 -25.41 37.46 -11.27
N ALA A 27 -25.62 38.30 -12.27
CA ALA A 27 -25.92 37.87 -13.63
C ALA A 27 -24.63 37.29 -14.21
N LEU A 28 -24.60 35.96 -14.37
CA LEU A 28 -23.59 35.32 -15.20
C LEU A 28 -23.75 35.87 -16.62
N SER A 29 -22.67 35.98 -17.39
CA SER A 29 -22.79 36.45 -18.78
C SER A 29 -23.81 35.60 -19.55
N PRO A 30 -24.60 36.18 -20.48
CA PRO A 30 -25.68 35.47 -21.18
C PRO A 30 -25.20 34.24 -21.97
N ARG A 31 -23.89 34.15 -22.24
CA ARG A 31 -23.24 32.95 -22.81
C ARG A 31 -23.08 31.82 -21.79
N MET A 32 -22.72 32.12 -20.54
CA MET A 32 -22.58 31.11 -19.50
C MET A 32 -23.93 30.59 -19.01
N GLU A 33 -24.96 31.43 -18.96
CA GLU A 33 -26.31 30.98 -18.61
C GLU A 33 -26.86 29.98 -19.64
N ARG A 34 -26.61 30.23 -20.95
CA ARG A 34 -26.97 29.29 -22.03
C ARG A 34 -26.17 28.00 -21.98
N LEU A 35 -24.87 28.08 -21.72
CA LEU A 35 -24.01 26.90 -21.59
C LEU A 35 -24.46 26.02 -20.42
N LEU A 36 -24.72 26.61 -19.25
CA LEU A 36 -25.21 25.89 -18.08
C LEU A 36 -26.61 25.29 -18.31
N ALA A 37 -27.50 26.01 -18.98
CA ALA A 37 -28.82 25.50 -19.34
C ALA A 37 -28.72 24.28 -20.27
N LEU A 38 -27.83 24.32 -21.26
CA LEU A 38 -27.59 23.22 -22.18
C LEU A 38 -26.93 22.04 -21.47
N SER A 39 -25.87 22.27 -20.69
CA SER A 39 -25.21 21.21 -19.89
C SER A 39 -26.19 20.54 -18.94
N ARG A 40 -27.07 21.31 -18.27
CA ARG A 40 -28.12 20.74 -17.40
C ARG A 40 -29.10 19.87 -18.19
N LYS A 41 -29.47 20.28 -19.41
CA LYS A 41 -30.34 19.49 -20.29
C LYS A 41 -29.69 18.17 -20.67
N GLU A 42 -28.44 18.20 -21.14
CA GLU A 42 -27.69 17.01 -21.54
C GLU A 42 -27.41 16.07 -20.35
N ILE A 43 -27.01 16.60 -19.19
CA ILE A 43 -26.82 15.80 -17.97
C ILE A 43 -28.13 15.12 -17.54
N THR A 44 -29.25 15.83 -17.58
CA THR A 44 -30.56 15.24 -17.24
C THR A 44 -30.94 14.15 -18.25
N GLN A 45 -30.57 14.33 -19.52
CA GLN A 45 -30.82 13.35 -20.57
C GLN A 45 -29.92 12.11 -20.42
N LEU A 46 -28.64 12.29 -20.10
CA LEU A 46 -27.70 11.21 -19.78
C LEU A 46 -28.14 10.43 -18.54
N LEU A 47 -28.59 11.13 -17.48
CA LEU A 47 -29.10 10.50 -16.27
C LEU A 47 -30.42 9.73 -16.49
N ARG A 48 -31.21 10.12 -17.51
CA ARG A 48 -32.46 9.43 -17.85
C ARG A 48 -32.23 8.25 -18.80
N ASP A 49 -31.11 8.23 -19.51
CA ASP A 49 -30.68 7.07 -20.29
C ASP A 49 -30.09 5.99 -19.38
N ARG A 50 -30.99 5.14 -18.86
CA ARG A 50 -30.63 4.02 -17.98
C ARG A 50 -29.62 3.07 -18.62
N ARG A 51 -29.65 2.89 -19.95
CA ARG A 51 -28.71 2.00 -20.65
C ARG A 51 -27.33 2.63 -20.69
N GLY A 52 -27.26 3.93 -21.02
CA GLY A 52 -26.03 4.71 -20.97
C GLY A 52 -25.39 4.72 -19.58
N LEU A 53 -26.18 4.96 -18.53
CA LEU A 53 -25.68 4.91 -17.14
C LEU A 53 -25.15 3.53 -16.75
N ILE A 54 -25.81 2.44 -17.19
CA ILE A 54 -25.30 1.08 -16.95
C ILE A 54 -23.96 0.86 -17.65
N PHE A 55 -23.70 1.42 -18.83
CA PHE A 55 -22.36 1.31 -19.42
C PHE A 55 -21.34 2.19 -18.69
N ILE A 56 -21.69 3.43 -18.36
CA ILE A 56 -20.80 4.39 -17.69
C ILE A 56 -20.39 3.90 -16.29
N PHE A 57 -21.30 3.29 -15.54
CA PHE A 57 -21.02 2.78 -14.20
C PHE A 57 -20.83 1.26 -14.15
N GLY A 58 -21.63 0.50 -14.88
CA GLY A 58 -21.59 -0.96 -14.85
C GLY A 58 -20.32 -1.54 -15.45
N LEU A 59 -19.77 -0.98 -16.54
CA LEU A 59 -18.47 -1.44 -17.06
C LEU A 59 -17.32 -1.24 -16.05
N PRO A 60 -17.09 -0.03 -15.48
CA PRO A 60 -16.04 0.14 -14.49
C PRO A 60 -16.32 -0.57 -13.17
N LEU A 61 -17.59 -0.72 -12.75
CA LEU A 61 -17.92 -1.53 -11.57
C LEU A 61 -17.63 -3.01 -11.82
N LEU A 62 -18.00 -3.55 -12.98
CA LEU A 62 -17.66 -4.91 -13.37
C LEU A 62 -16.14 -5.10 -13.39
N GLN A 63 -15.41 -4.17 -14.00
CA GLN A 63 -13.94 -4.18 -13.97
C GLN A 63 -13.40 -4.14 -12.54
N LEU A 64 -13.94 -3.29 -11.67
CA LEU A 64 -13.56 -3.24 -10.26
C LEU A 64 -13.81 -4.58 -9.56
N PHE A 65 -14.93 -5.24 -9.82
CA PHE A 65 -15.21 -6.57 -9.27
C PHE A 65 -14.24 -7.63 -9.81
N LEU A 66 -13.95 -7.63 -11.11
CA LEU A 66 -12.97 -8.53 -11.70
C LEU A 66 -11.58 -8.30 -11.10
N TYR A 67 -11.17 -7.04 -10.92
CA TYR A 67 -9.90 -6.71 -10.28
C TYR A 67 -9.89 -7.07 -8.80
N ALA A 68 -10.96 -6.80 -8.05
CA ALA A 68 -11.06 -7.19 -6.65
C ALA A 68 -10.99 -8.72 -6.49
N TYR A 69 -11.62 -9.47 -7.38
CA TYR A 69 -11.51 -10.93 -7.44
C TYR A 69 -10.09 -11.38 -7.81
N ALA A 70 -9.48 -10.76 -8.82
CA ALA A 70 -8.13 -11.10 -9.27
C ALA A 70 -7.04 -10.72 -8.23
N VAL A 71 -7.21 -9.66 -7.45
CA VAL A 71 -6.23 -9.25 -6.41
C VAL A 71 -6.21 -10.23 -5.24
N HIS A 72 -7.28 -11.00 -5.01
CA HIS A 72 -7.33 -12.04 -3.98
C HIS A 72 -6.41 -13.25 -4.29
N THR A 73 -5.71 -13.25 -5.43
CA THR A 73 -4.70 -14.27 -5.78
C THR A 73 -3.35 -14.03 -5.11
N THR A 74 -3.30 -13.50 -3.88
CA THR A 74 -2.10 -13.66 -3.07
C THR A 74 -1.98 -15.15 -2.80
N VAL A 75 -0.97 -15.81 -3.40
CA VAL A 75 -0.84 -17.26 -3.31
C VAL A 75 -0.38 -17.61 -1.90
N TYR A 76 -1.35 -17.99 -1.07
CA TYR A 76 -1.11 -18.70 0.18
C TYR A 76 -0.87 -20.17 -0.13
N HIS A 77 -0.17 -20.88 0.76
CA HIS A 77 0.11 -22.31 0.60
C HIS A 77 0.93 -22.66 -0.65
N THR A 78 1.91 -21.82 -1.02
CA THR A 78 2.83 -22.12 -2.12
C THR A 78 3.69 -23.33 -1.75
N PRO A 79 3.64 -24.45 -2.50
CA PRO A 79 4.47 -25.61 -2.25
C PRO A 79 5.96 -25.26 -2.30
N LEU A 80 6.66 -25.46 -1.19
CA LEU A 80 8.06 -25.09 -0.99
C LEU A 80 8.95 -26.32 -0.84
N ALA A 81 10.05 -26.34 -1.59
CA ALA A 81 11.19 -27.21 -1.35
C ALA A 81 12.35 -26.42 -0.72
N VAL A 82 13.13 -27.07 0.13
CA VAL A 82 14.27 -26.43 0.82
C VAL A 82 15.54 -27.24 0.62
N VAL A 83 16.61 -26.55 0.22
CA VAL A 83 17.99 -27.02 0.24
C VAL A 83 18.71 -26.30 1.38
N ASP A 84 18.89 -26.97 2.52
CA ASP A 84 19.64 -26.43 3.66
C ASP A 84 21.06 -27.03 3.70
N GLN A 85 22.03 -26.28 3.15
CA GLN A 85 23.43 -26.66 3.19
C GLN A 85 24.11 -26.25 4.50
N SER A 86 23.56 -25.27 5.23
CA SER A 86 24.09 -24.79 6.52
C SER A 86 23.80 -25.79 7.64
N ARG A 87 22.60 -26.39 7.62
CA ARG A 87 22.10 -27.33 8.64
C ARG A 87 22.18 -26.77 10.07
N ASP A 88 22.09 -25.47 10.20
CA ASP A 88 22.24 -24.75 11.45
C ASP A 88 20.89 -24.47 12.12
N ARG A 89 20.92 -24.02 13.37
CA ARG A 89 19.70 -23.60 14.06
C ARG A 89 19.04 -22.40 13.36
N LYS A 90 19.84 -21.43 12.92
CA LYS A 90 19.35 -20.22 12.25
C LYS A 90 18.70 -20.50 10.88
N SER A 91 19.26 -21.45 10.11
CA SER A 91 18.65 -21.85 8.83
C SER A 91 17.28 -22.49 9.06
N ARG A 92 17.16 -23.38 10.05
CA ARG A 92 15.87 -24.00 10.43
C ARG A 92 14.85 -22.99 10.93
N GLU A 93 15.27 -21.99 11.70
CA GLU A 93 14.37 -20.92 12.17
C GLU A 93 13.84 -20.07 11.02
N LEU A 94 14.67 -19.75 10.02
CA LEU A 94 14.22 -19.05 8.81
C LEU A 94 13.19 -19.88 8.03
N VAL A 95 13.46 -21.17 7.81
CA VAL A 95 12.51 -22.08 7.15
C VAL A 95 11.20 -22.16 7.93
N GLN A 96 11.28 -22.28 9.26
CA GLN A 96 10.10 -22.29 10.11
C GLN A 96 9.30 -20.98 10.02
N ALA A 97 9.96 -19.83 9.95
CA ALA A 97 9.30 -18.54 9.78
C ALA A 97 8.53 -18.46 8.45
N LEU A 98 9.10 -19.01 7.37
CA LEU A 98 8.41 -19.10 6.08
C LEU A 98 7.16 -19.99 6.16
N VAL A 99 7.24 -21.14 6.81
CA VAL A 99 6.11 -22.09 6.92
C VAL A 99 5.00 -21.56 7.85
N VAL A 100 5.37 -20.98 8.99
CA VAL A 100 4.42 -20.42 9.97
C VAL A 100 3.64 -19.23 9.39
N SER A 101 4.22 -18.51 8.43
CA SER A 101 3.56 -17.40 7.75
C SER A 101 2.34 -17.80 6.89
N GLN A 102 2.14 -19.11 6.63
CA GLN A 102 1.13 -19.67 5.72
C GLN A 102 1.26 -19.27 4.25
N TYR A 103 2.28 -18.50 3.87
CA TYR A 103 2.60 -18.26 2.46
C TYR A 103 3.23 -19.47 1.79
N PHE A 104 3.95 -20.30 2.56
CA PHE A 104 4.68 -21.45 2.05
C PHE A 104 4.29 -22.73 2.80
N ASP A 105 4.03 -23.78 2.03
CA ASP A 105 3.83 -25.13 2.56
C ASP A 105 5.10 -25.94 2.34
N TYR A 106 5.78 -26.32 3.42
CA TYR A 106 6.93 -27.21 3.32
C TYR A 106 6.48 -28.57 2.76
N ARG A 107 6.98 -28.94 1.57
CA ARG A 107 6.65 -30.21 0.91
C ARG A 107 7.78 -31.22 0.96
N LEU A 108 9.00 -30.78 0.69
CA LEU A 108 10.15 -31.68 0.59
C LEU A 108 11.46 -30.97 0.90
N GLN A 109 12.44 -31.78 1.29
CA GLN A 109 13.84 -31.38 1.39
C GLN A 109 14.53 -31.84 0.10
N ALA A 110 15.25 -30.94 -0.56
CA ALA A 110 16.15 -31.29 -1.65
C ALA A 110 17.60 -31.30 -1.13
N GLU A 111 18.44 -32.17 -1.69
CA GLU A 111 19.83 -32.32 -1.28
C GLU A 111 20.73 -31.25 -1.90
N ASN A 112 20.42 -30.81 -3.11
CA ASN A 112 21.22 -29.87 -3.88
C ASN A 112 20.34 -28.98 -4.80
N GLU A 113 20.98 -28.03 -5.47
CA GLU A 113 20.32 -27.08 -6.38
C GLU A 113 19.68 -27.77 -7.60
N GLU A 114 20.31 -28.81 -8.15
CA GLU A 114 19.77 -29.54 -9.31
C GLU A 114 18.47 -30.25 -8.96
N GLU A 115 18.41 -30.94 -7.82
CA GLU A 115 17.18 -31.59 -7.34
C GLU A 115 16.08 -30.56 -7.03
N LEU A 116 16.46 -29.38 -6.55
CA LEU A 116 15.53 -28.27 -6.32
C LEU A 116 14.90 -27.78 -7.63
N ILE A 117 15.72 -27.58 -8.66
CA ILE A 117 15.27 -27.17 -10.00
C ILE A 117 14.39 -28.27 -10.60
N ASP A 118 14.83 -29.52 -10.54
CA ASP A 118 14.06 -30.67 -11.02
C ASP A 118 12.69 -30.79 -10.34
N ALA A 119 12.59 -30.51 -9.03
CA ALA A 119 11.34 -30.56 -8.31
C ALA A 119 10.36 -29.45 -8.76
N ILE A 120 10.89 -28.27 -9.12
CA ILE A 120 10.12 -27.16 -9.70
C ILE A 120 9.66 -27.54 -11.12
N ASP A 121 10.58 -28.02 -11.96
CA ASP A 121 10.30 -28.39 -13.36
C ASP A 121 9.28 -29.53 -13.48
N ARG A 122 9.31 -30.48 -12.54
CA ARG A 122 8.31 -31.57 -12.45
C ARG A 122 6.98 -31.11 -11.84
N GLY A 123 6.87 -29.85 -11.40
CA GLY A 123 5.67 -29.28 -10.78
C GLY A 123 5.36 -29.86 -9.39
N GLN A 124 6.32 -30.49 -8.72
CA GLN A 124 6.15 -30.99 -7.35
C GLN A 124 6.10 -29.85 -6.34
N VAL A 125 6.85 -28.78 -6.62
CA VAL A 125 6.87 -27.54 -5.86
C VAL A 125 6.79 -26.33 -6.78
N ARG A 126 6.43 -25.17 -6.24
CA ARG A 126 6.38 -23.89 -6.98
C ARG A 126 7.39 -22.87 -6.48
N ALA A 127 7.97 -23.11 -5.30
CA ALA A 127 9.04 -22.32 -4.72
C ALA A 127 10.15 -23.25 -4.23
N GLY A 128 11.38 -22.79 -4.37
CA GLY A 128 12.57 -23.44 -3.86
C GLY A 128 13.42 -22.46 -3.07
N LEU A 129 13.84 -22.82 -1.86
CA LEU A 129 14.75 -22.02 -1.04
C LEU A 129 16.10 -22.74 -0.90
N LEU A 130 17.17 -22.09 -1.33
CA LEU A 130 18.54 -22.58 -1.13
C LEU A 130 19.26 -21.72 -0.10
N ILE A 131 19.71 -22.37 0.97
CA ILE A 131 20.45 -21.77 2.08
C ILE A 131 21.91 -22.23 1.97
N PRO A 132 22.88 -21.31 1.83
CA PRO A 132 24.29 -21.64 1.67
C PRO A 132 24.90 -22.21 2.97
N PRO A 133 26.05 -22.93 2.90
CA PRO A 133 26.62 -23.67 4.02
C PRO A 133 27.14 -22.81 5.18
N ASN A 134 27.41 -21.52 4.94
CA ASN A 134 27.94 -20.59 5.95
C ASN A 134 26.88 -19.63 6.48
N PHE A 135 25.58 -19.91 6.26
CA PHE A 135 24.48 -18.98 6.54
C PHE A 135 24.49 -18.47 7.98
N ALA A 136 24.73 -19.33 8.98
CA ALA A 136 24.76 -18.90 10.38
C ALA A 136 25.90 -17.89 10.67
N THR A 137 27.08 -18.12 10.10
CA THR A 137 28.26 -17.25 10.25
C THR A 137 28.06 -15.92 9.51
N ASP A 138 27.53 -15.98 8.29
CA ASP A 138 27.26 -14.77 7.50
C ASP A 138 26.15 -13.92 8.12
N THR A 139 25.22 -14.56 8.82
CA THR A 139 24.18 -13.88 9.60
C THR A 139 24.80 -13.08 10.74
N ASP A 140 25.78 -13.64 11.45
CA ASP A 140 26.49 -12.92 12.52
C ASP A 140 27.31 -11.73 12.01
N ARG A 141 27.73 -11.78 10.74
CA ARG A 141 28.44 -10.70 10.05
C ARG A 141 27.51 -9.67 9.40
N GLY A 142 26.20 -9.92 9.38
CA GLY A 142 25.23 -9.10 8.66
C GLY A 142 25.32 -9.20 7.14
N ALA A 143 25.88 -10.29 6.61
CA ALA A 143 26.12 -10.52 5.19
C ALA A 143 25.43 -11.80 4.65
N ALA A 144 24.51 -12.39 5.42
CA ALA A 144 23.78 -13.57 4.98
C ALA A 144 22.91 -13.30 3.76
N SER A 145 22.92 -14.24 2.83
CA SER A 145 22.05 -14.26 1.67
C SER A 145 21.47 -15.65 1.49
N VAL A 146 20.28 -15.72 0.89
CA VAL A 146 19.60 -16.95 0.50
C VAL A 146 19.10 -16.78 -0.92
N LEU A 147 18.98 -17.89 -1.64
CA LEU A 147 18.48 -17.91 -3.00
C LEU A 147 17.05 -18.47 -3.00
N LEU A 148 16.13 -17.73 -3.61
CA LEU A 148 14.73 -18.13 -3.79
C LEU A 148 14.47 -18.36 -5.28
N LEU A 149 14.14 -19.60 -5.64
CA LEU A 149 13.67 -20.01 -6.96
C LEU A 149 12.14 -20.04 -6.95
N LEU A 150 11.51 -19.53 -8.01
CA LEU A 150 10.06 -19.50 -8.14
C LEU A 150 9.68 -19.97 -9.55
N ASP A 151 8.63 -20.78 -9.64
CA ASP A 151 8.03 -21.19 -10.92
C ASP A 151 7.49 -19.95 -11.67
N GLY A 152 8.04 -19.70 -12.86
CA GLY A 152 7.71 -18.55 -13.71
C GLY A 152 6.39 -18.67 -14.48
N SER A 153 5.64 -19.76 -14.35
CA SER A 153 4.41 -20.02 -15.11
C SER A 153 3.28 -19.01 -14.81
N ASP A 154 3.29 -18.37 -13.64
CA ASP A 154 2.34 -17.33 -13.23
C ASP A 154 3.06 -16.14 -12.57
N SER A 155 3.09 -15.00 -13.24
CA SER A 155 3.78 -13.79 -12.78
C SER A 155 3.17 -13.16 -11.52
N ALA A 156 1.85 -13.34 -11.29
CA ALA A 156 1.19 -12.87 -10.08
C ALA A 156 1.67 -13.67 -8.87
N SER A 157 1.71 -15.01 -9.00
CA SER A 157 2.22 -15.94 -7.98
C SER A 157 3.69 -15.69 -7.64
N VAL A 158 4.53 -15.46 -8.66
CA VAL A 158 5.95 -15.11 -8.46
C VAL A 158 6.08 -13.83 -7.66
N THR A 159 5.38 -12.78 -8.06
CA THR A 159 5.45 -11.47 -7.40
C THR A 159 5.00 -11.57 -5.94
N SER A 160 3.86 -12.23 -5.68
CA SER A 160 3.36 -12.39 -4.31
C SER A 160 4.28 -13.22 -3.43
N SER A 161 4.80 -14.35 -3.94
CA SER A 161 5.67 -15.24 -3.19
C SER A 161 7.01 -14.58 -2.88
N PHE A 162 7.59 -13.85 -3.85
CA PHE A 162 8.81 -13.08 -3.64
C PHE A 162 8.63 -11.99 -2.58
N SER A 163 7.54 -11.20 -2.68
CA SER A 163 7.26 -10.15 -1.69
C SER A 163 7.07 -10.73 -0.29
N ALA A 164 6.34 -11.84 -0.15
CA ALA A 164 6.15 -12.52 1.13
C ALA A 164 7.47 -13.05 1.72
N ALA A 165 8.24 -13.79 0.92
CA ALA A 165 9.55 -14.32 1.36
C ALA A 165 10.51 -13.19 1.76
N SER A 166 10.55 -12.10 0.99
CA SER A 166 11.38 -10.94 1.29
C SER A 166 10.97 -10.27 2.60
N LEU A 167 9.68 -10.10 2.85
CA LEU A 167 9.18 -9.52 4.11
C LEU A 167 9.53 -10.43 5.31
N ILE A 168 9.36 -11.73 5.17
CA ILE A 168 9.67 -12.71 6.22
C ILE A 168 11.17 -12.71 6.51
N ALA A 169 12.01 -12.73 5.47
CA ALA A 169 13.47 -12.68 5.61
C ALA A 169 13.93 -11.36 6.26
N GLN A 170 13.34 -10.23 5.89
CA GLN A 170 13.64 -8.93 6.50
C GLN A 170 13.27 -8.90 7.99
N ASN A 171 12.07 -9.37 8.35
CA ASN A 171 11.63 -9.46 9.73
C ASN A 171 12.53 -10.38 10.55
N TYR A 172 12.93 -11.53 9.99
CA TYR A 172 13.88 -12.44 10.62
C TYR A 172 15.25 -11.77 10.84
N GLY A 173 15.74 -11.02 9.84
CA GLY A 173 16.97 -10.24 9.95
C GLY A 173 16.93 -9.16 11.05
N ILE A 174 15.81 -8.45 11.18
CA ILE A 174 15.58 -7.47 12.26
C ILE A 174 15.60 -8.16 13.63
N GLN A 175 14.96 -9.32 13.75
CA GLN A 175 14.94 -10.09 14.99
C GLN A 175 16.36 -10.51 15.41
N LEU A 176 17.14 -11.07 14.47
CA LEU A 176 18.54 -11.44 14.68
C LEU A 176 19.40 -10.24 15.09
N ALA A 177 19.22 -9.09 14.44
CA ALA A 177 19.94 -7.86 14.80
C ALA A 177 19.59 -7.40 16.22
N SER A 178 18.32 -7.51 16.63
CA SER A 178 17.87 -7.14 17.98
C SER A 178 18.46 -8.05 19.07
N GLU A 179 18.60 -9.35 18.81
CA GLU A 179 19.22 -10.30 19.74
C GLU A 179 20.71 -10.00 19.94
N GLN A 180 21.43 -9.68 18.85
CA GLN A 180 22.83 -9.29 18.94
C GLN A 180 23.03 -8.01 19.75
N LEU A 181 22.13 -7.03 19.62
CA LEU A 181 22.14 -5.80 20.40
C LEU A 181 21.94 -6.06 21.90
N GLN A 182 21.04 -6.98 22.26
CA GLN A 182 20.82 -7.36 23.67
C GLN A 182 22.04 -8.09 24.24
N HIS A 183 22.66 -8.99 23.48
CA HIS A 183 23.85 -9.70 23.91
C HIS A 183 25.07 -8.78 24.07
N LYS A 184 25.30 -7.86 23.13
CA LYS A 184 26.42 -6.88 23.21
C LYS A 184 26.15 -5.79 24.25
N GLY A 185 24.90 -5.30 24.36
CA GLY A 185 24.49 -4.30 25.34
C GLY A 185 24.59 -4.80 26.79
N GLY A 186 24.23 -6.06 27.03
CA GLY A 186 24.38 -6.69 28.35
C GLY A 186 25.84 -6.93 28.76
N ALA A 187 26.71 -7.26 27.80
CA ALA A 187 28.16 -7.37 28.05
C ALA A 187 28.81 -6.02 28.34
N ALA A 188 28.43 -4.96 27.61
CA ALA A 188 28.90 -3.60 27.86
C ALA A 188 28.42 -3.06 29.22
N ALA A 189 27.16 -3.30 29.60
CA ALA A 189 26.62 -2.91 30.90
C ALA A 189 27.29 -3.64 32.07
N ARG A 190 27.59 -4.94 31.92
CA ARG A 190 28.34 -5.71 32.92
C ARG A 190 29.79 -5.26 33.06
N GLY A 191 30.45 -4.90 31.97
CA GLY A 191 31.80 -4.32 31.99
C GLY A 191 31.87 -2.99 32.76
N ALA A 192 30.84 -2.15 32.61
CA ALA A 192 30.74 -0.87 33.33
C ALA A 192 30.49 -1.06 34.86
N LEU A 193 29.69 -2.06 35.23
CA LEU A 193 29.40 -2.39 36.63
C LEU A 193 30.58 -3.07 37.36
N GLY A 194 31.46 -3.77 36.64
CA GLY A 194 32.70 -4.34 37.20
C GLY A 194 33.83 -3.32 37.43
N ALA A 195 33.79 -2.18 36.73
CA ALA A 195 34.83 -1.14 36.84
C ALA A 195 34.55 -0.09 37.94
N THR A 196 33.37 -0.13 38.57
CA THR A 196 32.94 0.80 39.64
C THR A 196 32.99 0.12 41.02
N THR A 197 34.07 -0.61 41.32
CA THR A 197 34.44 -0.89 42.71
C THR A 197 35.46 0.16 43.13
N LEU A 198 34.96 1.27 43.68
CA LEU A 198 35.82 2.27 44.34
C LEU A 198 36.65 1.58 45.44
N PRO A 199 37.96 1.83 45.53
CA PRO A 199 38.75 1.34 46.65
C PRO A 199 38.30 2.08 47.91
N ILE A 200 37.49 1.42 48.73
CA ILE A 200 37.29 1.81 50.11
C ILE A 200 38.57 1.49 50.87
N THR A 201 39.43 2.50 51.04
CA THR A 201 40.56 2.43 51.97
C THR A 201 40.02 2.59 53.39
N PRO A 202 40.13 1.58 54.28
CA PRO A 202 39.79 1.78 55.67
C PRO A 202 40.97 2.46 56.40
N SER A 203 40.62 3.57 57.07
CA SER A 203 41.24 4.27 58.21
C SER A 203 42.76 4.32 58.32
#